data_AF-M1MV23-F1
#
_entry.id   AF-M1MV23-F1
#
_cell.length_a   1.000
_cell.length_b   1.000
_cell.length_c   1.000
_cell.angle_alpha   90.00
_cell.angle_beta   90.00
_cell.angle_gamma   90.00
#
_symmetry.space_group_name_H-M   'P 1'
#
loop_
_entity.id
_entity.type
_entity.pdbx_description
1 polymer ?
#
loop_
_entity_poly.entity_id
_entity_poly.type
_entity_poly.pdbx_seq_one_letter_code
_entity_poly.pdbx_strand_id
1 'polypeptide(L)'
;MKYTIRKLFEVIDEVKDENEFFYELEGGDEGADYFIELITNFSPREKEIIKSECHEQCLSNLSLGEQEVDVDGFLVFERMAHEEDYRILRVNSIDEVEKIIFGKAEITNMFTADIVILENGKRKKYSIKDKKGNSINFEYFYRKDYKDLDDEYFLQWL
;
A
#
# COMPACT_ATOMS: atom_id res chain seq x y z
N MET A 1 -8.26 5.05 -17.10
CA MET A 1 -7.65 3.77 -17.50
C MET A 1 -8.24 2.71 -16.60
N LYS A 2 -8.38 1.46 -17.07
CA LYS A 2 -8.92 0.39 -16.23
C LYS A 2 -8.02 -0.81 -16.19
N TYR A 3 -7.96 -1.44 -15.02
CA TYR A 3 -7.35 -2.75 -14.81
C TYR A 3 -8.38 -3.72 -14.25
N THR A 4 -8.17 -5.00 -14.52
CA THR A 4 -8.79 -6.04 -13.70
C THR A 4 -8.17 -6.01 -12.30
N ILE A 5 -8.90 -6.48 -11.28
CA ILE A 5 -8.36 -6.59 -9.92
C ILE A 5 -7.08 -7.45 -9.91
N ARG A 6 -7.04 -8.53 -10.70
CA ARG A 6 -5.84 -9.32 -10.91
C ARG A 6 -4.68 -8.50 -11.41
N LYS A 7 -4.89 -7.71 -12.46
CA LYS A 7 -3.82 -6.86 -13.00
C LYS A 7 -3.35 -5.81 -11.99
N LEU A 8 -4.27 -5.27 -11.18
CA LEU A 8 -3.93 -4.36 -10.09
C LEU A 8 -2.98 -5.02 -9.09
N PHE A 9 -3.29 -6.23 -8.62
CA PHE A 9 -2.41 -6.93 -7.68
C PHE A 9 -1.09 -7.39 -8.29
N GLU A 10 -1.05 -7.74 -9.59
CA GLU A 10 0.23 -7.97 -10.27
C GLU A 10 1.15 -6.74 -10.23
N VAL A 11 0.60 -5.53 -10.29
CA VAL A 11 1.38 -4.28 -10.20
C VAL A 11 1.79 -3.99 -8.75
N ILE A 12 0.92 -4.30 -7.78
CA ILE A 12 1.22 -4.14 -6.35
C ILE A 12 2.36 -5.08 -5.94
N ASP A 13 2.30 -6.34 -6.41
CA ASP A 13 3.25 -7.41 -6.13
C ASP A 13 4.45 -7.40 -7.08
N GLU A 14 4.76 -6.29 -7.77
CA GLU A 14 6.01 -6.17 -8.50
C GLU A 14 7.21 -6.31 -7.54
N VAL A 15 8.31 -6.93 -7.98
CA VAL A 15 9.54 -7.05 -7.19
C VAL A 15 10.07 -5.65 -6.82
N LYS A 16 10.43 -5.45 -5.56
CA LYS A 16 11.03 -4.19 -5.08
C LYS A 16 12.53 -4.19 -5.27
N ASP A 17 13.09 -3.01 -5.56
CA ASP A 17 14.52 -2.81 -5.60
C ASP A 17 15.07 -2.44 -4.21
N GLU A 18 16.38 -2.57 -4.03
CA GLU A 18 17.09 -2.35 -2.76
C GLU A 18 16.97 -0.92 -2.20
N ASN A 19 16.51 0.04 -3.01
CA ASN A 19 16.35 1.43 -2.60
C ASN A 19 14.89 1.77 -2.25
N GLU A 20 13.96 0.86 -2.50
CA GLU A 20 12.54 1.05 -2.18
C GLU A 20 12.27 0.80 -0.68
N PHE A 21 11.35 1.59 -0.12
CA PHE A 21 10.89 1.39 1.25
C PHE A 21 9.82 0.29 1.33
N PHE A 22 10.04 -0.74 2.14
CA PHE A 22 9.09 -1.83 2.44
C PHE A 22 9.38 -2.48 3.79
N TYR A 23 8.43 -3.29 4.29
CA TYR A 23 8.55 -4.09 5.51
C TYR A 23 8.55 -5.59 5.25
N GLU A 24 7.42 -6.17 4.84
CA GLU A 24 7.25 -7.62 4.68
C GLU A 24 7.08 -8.02 3.23
N LEU A 25 6.42 -7.17 2.44
CA LEU A 25 6.14 -7.43 1.04
C LEU A 25 7.36 -7.04 0.18
N GLU A 26 8.36 -7.89 0.05
CA GLU A 26 9.46 -7.72 -0.93
C GLU A 26 8.94 -7.68 -2.38
N GLY A 27 7.79 -8.33 -2.62
CA GLY A 27 7.08 -8.38 -3.89
C GLY A 27 7.62 -9.44 -4.85
N GLY A 28 6.72 -10.04 -5.63
CA GLY A 28 7.02 -10.98 -6.72
C GLY A 28 6.77 -12.44 -6.38
N ASP A 29 6.41 -12.74 -5.13
CA ASP A 29 6.32 -14.10 -4.60
C ASP A 29 4.92 -14.46 -4.05
N GLU A 30 4.08 -13.48 -3.67
CA GLU A 30 2.74 -13.74 -3.12
C GLU A 30 1.74 -14.12 -4.23
N GLY A 31 1.81 -13.40 -5.35
CA GLY A 31 0.92 -13.57 -6.50
C GLY A 31 -0.44 -12.88 -6.34
N ALA A 32 -1.04 -12.47 -7.46
CA ALA A 32 -2.32 -11.76 -7.45
C ALA A 32 -3.48 -12.57 -6.84
N ASP A 33 -3.47 -13.90 -6.99
CA ASP A 33 -4.53 -14.77 -6.44
C ASP A 33 -4.56 -14.78 -4.91
N TYR A 34 -3.40 -14.74 -4.25
CA TYR A 34 -3.31 -14.68 -2.80
C TYR A 34 -4.12 -13.50 -2.25
N PHE A 35 -3.89 -12.29 -2.78
CA PHE A 35 -4.65 -11.13 -2.35
C PHE A 35 -6.15 -11.26 -2.68
N ILE A 36 -6.51 -11.71 -3.89
CA ILE A 36 -7.91 -11.82 -4.32
C ILE A 36 -8.73 -12.72 -3.38
N GLU A 37 -8.15 -13.82 -2.91
CA GLU A 37 -8.83 -14.77 -2.01
C GLU A 37 -9.17 -14.18 -0.63
N LEU A 38 -8.46 -13.13 -0.21
CA LEU A 38 -8.66 -12.45 1.05
C LEU A 38 -9.69 -11.29 0.99
N ILE A 39 -10.19 -10.92 -0.20
CA ILE A 39 -11.10 -9.77 -0.31
C ILE A 39 -12.43 -10.04 0.41
N THR A 40 -12.76 -9.16 1.35
CA THR A 40 -14.03 -9.15 2.10
C THR A 40 -15.01 -8.09 1.58
N ASN A 41 -14.50 -7.02 0.96
CA ASN A 41 -15.33 -5.98 0.34
C ASN A 41 -14.76 -5.49 -1.01
N PHE A 42 -15.66 -5.26 -1.98
CA PHE A 42 -15.33 -4.60 -3.24
C PHE A 42 -16.37 -3.54 -3.60
N SER A 43 -15.93 -2.27 -3.61
CA SER A 43 -16.74 -1.07 -3.82
C SER A 43 -16.06 -0.13 -4.83
N PRO A 44 -16.09 -0.44 -6.15
CA PRO A 44 -15.24 0.21 -7.16
C PRO A 44 -15.40 1.73 -7.31
N ARG A 45 -16.54 2.28 -6.88
CA ARG A 45 -16.87 3.71 -6.98
C ARG A 45 -16.56 4.49 -5.71
N GLU A 46 -16.32 3.80 -4.60
CA GLU A 46 -16.08 4.43 -3.31
C GLU A 46 -14.60 4.78 -3.14
N LYS A 47 -14.29 5.60 -2.11
CA LYS A 47 -12.92 5.96 -1.78
C LYS A 47 -12.09 4.73 -1.42
N GLU A 48 -12.63 3.87 -0.56
CA GLU A 48 -12.06 2.54 -0.28
C GLU A 48 -12.64 1.55 -1.29
N ILE A 49 -11.78 1.07 -2.18
CA ILE A 49 -12.17 0.27 -3.34
C ILE A 49 -12.23 -1.21 -2.97
N ILE A 50 -11.21 -1.69 -2.27
CA ILE A 50 -11.05 -3.09 -1.85
C ILE A 50 -10.65 -3.10 -0.38
N LYS A 51 -11.18 -4.06 0.36
CA LYS A 51 -10.86 -4.32 1.76
C LYS A 51 -10.70 -5.82 1.99
N SER A 52 -9.73 -6.17 2.84
CA SER A 52 -9.52 -7.49 3.44
C SER A 52 -9.49 -7.31 4.95
N GLU A 53 -10.34 -8.05 5.66
CA GLU A 53 -10.35 -8.10 7.12
C GLU A 53 -10.42 -9.55 7.61
N CYS A 54 -9.47 -9.94 8.45
CA CYS A 54 -9.27 -11.31 8.94
C CYS A 54 -10.48 -11.88 9.71
N HIS A 55 -11.35 -11.02 10.24
CA HIS A 55 -12.54 -11.38 10.99
C HIS A 55 -13.82 -11.34 10.16
N GLU A 56 -13.76 -10.89 8.90
CA GLU A 56 -14.88 -10.86 7.98
C GLU A 56 -14.87 -12.06 7.02
N GLN A 57 -16.02 -12.33 6.40
CA GLN A 57 -16.14 -13.41 5.43
C GLN A 57 -15.67 -12.94 4.04
N CYS A 58 -14.74 -13.65 3.43
CA CYS A 58 -14.30 -13.38 2.06
C CYS A 58 -15.45 -13.52 1.04
N LEU A 59 -15.45 -12.67 0.01
CA LEU A 59 -16.42 -12.69 -1.09
C LEU A 59 -16.34 -13.96 -1.96
N SER A 60 -15.28 -14.77 -1.80
CA SER A 60 -15.09 -16.14 -2.34
C SER A 60 -15.67 -16.34 -3.75
N ASN A 61 -15.21 -15.54 -4.70
CA ASN A 61 -15.65 -15.62 -6.10
C ASN A 61 -14.48 -15.38 -7.04
N LEU A 62 -14.05 -16.42 -7.77
CA LEU A 62 -12.96 -16.35 -8.77
C LEU A 62 -13.21 -15.30 -9.87
N SER A 63 -14.46 -14.91 -10.12
CA SER A 63 -14.79 -13.82 -11.06
C SER A 63 -14.45 -12.42 -10.52
N LEU A 64 -14.13 -12.30 -9.23
CA LEU A 64 -13.71 -11.03 -8.63
C LEU A 64 -12.39 -10.55 -9.26
N GLY A 65 -11.44 -11.45 -9.53
CA GLY A 65 -10.18 -11.12 -10.19
C GLY A 65 -10.36 -10.47 -11.57
N GLU A 66 -11.48 -10.75 -12.25
CA GLU A 66 -11.82 -10.22 -13.58
C GLU A 66 -12.63 -8.91 -13.52
N GLN A 67 -13.06 -8.47 -12.32
CA GLN A 67 -13.75 -7.19 -12.17
C GLN A 67 -12.80 -6.04 -12.48
N GLU A 68 -13.33 -4.98 -13.09
CA GLU A 68 -12.54 -3.81 -13.46
C GLU A 68 -12.59 -2.71 -12.40
N VAL A 69 -11.47 -2.02 -12.24
CA VAL A 69 -11.33 -0.81 -11.44
C VAL A 69 -10.72 0.32 -12.26
N ASP A 70 -11.15 1.55 -11.98
CA ASP A 70 -10.47 2.74 -12.51
C ASP A 70 -9.19 2.98 -11.73
N VAL A 71 -8.09 3.15 -12.47
CA VAL A 71 -6.73 3.34 -11.95
C VAL A 71 -6.13 4.69 -12.36
N ASP A 72 -6.95 5.61 -12.88
CA ASP A 72 -6.53 7.00 -13.10
C ASP A 72 -6.31 7.73 -11.77
N GLY A 73 -5.31 8.62 -11.73
CA GLY A 73 -4.93 9.33 -10.52
C GLY A 73 -4.07 8.47 -9.59
N PHE A 74 -4.33 8.54 -8.29
CA PHE A 74 -3.54 7.84 -7.28
C PHE A 74 -4.36 6.78 -6.56
N LEU A 75 -3.79 5.58 -6.46
CA LEU A 75 -4.25 4.53 -5.57
C LEU A 75 -3.16 4.23 -4.53
N VAL A 76 -3.59 3.88 -3.32
CA VAL A 76 -2.71 3.46 -2.24
C VAL A 76 -3.18 2.10 -1.74
N PHE A 77 -2.28 1.12 -1.77
CA PHE A 77 -2.44 -0.17 -1.11
C PHE A 77 -1.74 -0.10 0.25
N GLU A 78 -2.45 -0.41 1.33
CA GLU A 78 -1.91 -0.49 2.69
C GLU A 78 -2.13 -1.90 3.23
N ARG A 79 -1.05 -2.62 3.56
CA ARG A 79 -1.07 -3.92 4.24
C ARG A 79 -0.76 -3.75 5.71
N MET A 80 -1.45 -4.52 6.56
CA MET A 80 -1.13 -4.62 7.98
C MET A 80 -0.28 -5.89 8.24
N ALA A 81 0.79 -5.74 9.01
CA ALA A 81 1.75 -6.75 9.46
C ALA A 81 1.11 -7.89 10.27
N HIS A 82 -0.03 -7.61 10.90
CA HIS A 82 -0.78 -8.59 11.65
C HIS A 82 -2.09 -8.85 10.92
N GLU A 83 -2.39 -10.14 10.72
CA GLU A 83 -3.68 -10.66 10.29
C GLU A 83 -4.01 -10.57 8.78
N GLU A 84 -3.03 -10.27 7.92
CA GLU A 84 -3.23 -10.22 6.45
C GLU A 84 -4.29 -9.19 5.99
N ASP A 85 -4.66 -8.27 6.87
CA ASP A 85 -5.56 -7.17 6.57
C ASP A 85 -4.90 -6.23 5.56
N TYR A 86 -5.68 -5.77 4.59
CA TYR A 86 -5.23 -4.74 3.67
C TYR A 86 -6.40 -3.95 3.10
N ARG A 87 -6.09 -2.78 2.54
CA ARG A 87 -7.06 -1.97 1.80
C ARG A 87 -6.45 -1.30 0.59
N ILE A 88 -7.29 -0.97 -0.38
CA ILE A 88 -6.92 -0.15 -1.54
C ILE A 88 -7.78 1.10 -1.55
N LEU A 89 -7.14 2.26 -1.42
CA LEU A 89 -7.75 3.58 -1.37
C LEU A 89 -7.52 4.35 -2.66
N ARG A 90 -8.53 5.11 -3.09
CA ARG A 90 -8.38 6.20 -4.06
C ARG A 90 -8.03 7.48 -3.30
N VAL A 91 -7.01 8.18 -3.77
CA VAL A 91 -6.60 9.48 -3.22
C VAL A 91 -6.48 10.53 -4.33
N ASN A 92 -6.73 11.78 -3.97
CA ASN A 92 -6.87 12.85 -4.97
C ASN A 92 -5.57 13.58 -5.26
N SER A 93 -4.53 13.40 -4.44
CA SER A 93 -3.28 14.16 -4.53
C SER A 93 -2.10 13.43 -3.92
N ILE A 94 -0.90 13.85 -4.31
CA ILE A 94 0.35 13.38 -3.73
C ILE A 94 0.48 13.78 -2.25
N ASP A 95 -0.06 14.94 -1.85
CA ASP A 95 -0.08 15.38 -0.47
C ASP A 95 -0.90 14.44 0.44
N GLU A 96 -2.01 13.88 -0.07
CA GLU A 96 -2.77 12.85 0.66
C GLU A 96 -1.96 11.55 0.79
N VAL A 97 -1.23 11.16 -0.25
CA VAL A 97 -0.32 10.01 -0.22
C VAL A 97 0.75 10.20 0.85
N GLU A 98 1.44 11.34 0.86
CA GLU A 98 2.47 11.66 1.85
C GLU A 98 1.92 11.66 3.28
N LYS A 99 0.69 12.17 3.50
CA LYS A 99 0.03 12.11 4.81
C LYS A 99 -0.25 10.69 5.27
N ILE A 100 -0.56 9.76 4.35
CA ILE A 100 -0.74 8.34 4.66
C ILE A 100 0.61 7.72 5.05
N ILE A 101 1.66 7.95 4.26
CA ILE A 101 3.02 7.41 4.53
C ILE A 101 3.56 7.91 5.88
N PHE A 102 3.49 9.21 6.14
CA PHE A 102 4.06 9.81 7.36
C PHE A 102 3.10 9.83 8.55
N GLY A 103 1.84 9.44 8.38
CA GLY A 103 0.93 9.32 9.50
C GLY A 103 0.37 10.63 10.05
N LYS A 104 0.23 11.68 9.23
CA LYS A 104 -0.49 12.91 9.64
C LYS A 104 -1.99 12.70 9.88
N ALA A 105 -2.48 11.49 9.64
CA ALA A 105 -3.82 11.01 9.97
C ALA A 105 -3.79 9.94 11.09
N GLU A 106 -2.82 10.06 12.02
CA GLU A 106 -2.36 8.99 12.90
C GLU A 106 -1.47 8.04 12.12
N ILE A 107 -0.21 7.99 12.57
CA ILE A 107 0.82 7.01 12.27
C ILE A 107 0.14 5.70 11.94
N THR A 108 0.57 5.07 10.85
CA THR A 108 0.62 3.60 10.77
C THR A 108 0.37 3.05 12.16
N ASN A 109 -0.83 2.53 12.41
CA ASN A 109 -1.07 1.83 13.67
C ASN A 109 0.12 0.86 13.83
N MET A 110 0.53 0.45 15.02
CA MET A 110 1.74 -0.40 15.26
C MET A 110 1.89 -1.64 14.35
N PHE A 111 0.88 -1.88 13.52
CA PHE A 111 0.60 -2.93 12.61
C PHE A 111 0.64 -2.56 11.11
N THR A 112 0.78 -1.32 10.61
CA THR A 112 0.88 -1.11 9.13
C THR A 112 2.28 -1.51 8.63
N ALA A 113 2.31 -2.52 7.76
CA ALA A 113 3.52 -3.14 7.21
C ALA A 113 4.01 -2.40 5.96
N ASP A 114 3.21 -2.45 4.90
CA ASP A 114 3.63 -2.06 3.56
C ASP A 114 2.65 -1.08 2.95
N ILE A 115 3.19 -0.05 2.29
CA ILE A 115 2.42 0.96 1.56
C ILE A 115 2.91 1.00 0.12
N VAL A 116 2.06 0.62 -0.83
CA VAL A 116 2.35 0.66 -2.27
C VAL A 116 1.50 1.73 -2.93
N ILE A 117 2.14 2.57 -3.75
CA ILE A 117 1.49 3.69 -4.43
C ILE A 117 1.42 3.39 -5.91
N LEU A 118 0.24 3.59 -6.49
CA LEU A 118 0.06 3.53 -7.93
C LEU A 118 -0.34 4.92 -8.43
N GLU A 119 0.34 5.41 -9.46
CA GLU A 119 -0.01 6.63 -10.18
C GLU A 119 -0.35 6.26 -11.62
N ASN A 120 -1.61 6.50 -12.02
CA ASN A 120 -2.14 6.16 -13.34
C ASN A 120 -1.80 4.71 -13.72
N GLY A 121 -2.13 3.78 -12.82
CA GLY A 121 -1.90 2.33 -12.95
C GLY A 121 -0.45 1.86 -12.93
N LYS A 122 0.53 2.73 -12.70
CA LYS A 122 1.94 2.31 -12.57
C LYS A 122 2.37 2.41 -11.13
N ARG A 123 3.14 1.42 -10.64
CA ARG A 123 3.76 1.52 -9.32
C ARG A 123 4.71 2.71 -9.27
N LYS A 124 4.51 3.58 -8.28
CA LYS A 124 5.38 4.72 -8.00
C LYS A 124 6.35 4.34 -6.90
N LYS A 125 7.62 4.25 -7.27
CA LYS A 125 8.71 3.86 -6.37
C LYS A 125 9.15 5.03 -5.51
N TYR A 126 9.49 4.75 -4.26
CA TYR A 126 9.96 5.76 -3.32
C TYR A 126 10.90 5.19 -2.26
N SER A 127 11.71 6.06 -1.70
CA SER A 127 12.54 5.83 -0.52
C SER A 127 12.19 6.84 0.58
N ILE A 128 12.40 6.47 1.84
CA ILE A 128 12.32 7.39 2.97
C ILE A 128 13.74 7.73 3.42
N LYS A 129 14.02 9.03 3.60
CA LYS A 129 15.34 9.52 3.99
C LYS A 129 15.31 10.34 5.26
N ASP A 130 16.35 10.24 6.09
CA ASP A 130 16.55 11.16 7.22
C ASP A 130 17.02 12.54 6.75
N LYS A 131 17.05 13.54 7.65
CA LYS A 131 17.62 14.88 7.38
C LYS A 131 19.06 14.88 6.84
N LYS A 132 19.83 13.82 7.05
CA LYS A 132 21.21 13.68 6.58
C LYS A 132 21.27 13.05 5.19
N GLY A 133 20.12 12.62 4.64
CA GLY A 133 19.99 12.00 3.33
C GLY A 133 20.21 10.48 3.33
N ASN A 134 20.31 9.84 4.49
CA ASN A 134 20.45 8.39 4.59
C ASN A 134 19.11 7.73 4.34
N SER A 135 19.08 6.68 3.51
CA SER A 135 17.91 5.83 3.35
C SER A 135 17.58 5.13 4.66
N ILE A 136 16.31 5.13 5.00
CA ILE A 136 15.77 4.52 6.20
C ILE A 136 14.97 3.31 5.77
N ASN A 137 15.38 2.14 6.23
CA ASN A 137 14.60 0.92 6.07
C ASN A 137 13.57 0.82 7.20
N PHE A 138 12.50 0.06 6.98
CA PHE A 138 11.43 -0.07 7.97
C PHE A 138 11.93 -0.56 9.34
N GLU A 139 12.94 -1.44 9.39
CA GLU A 139 13.54 -1.92 10.64
C GLU A 139 14.04 -0.80 11.58
N TYR A 140 14.36 0.38 11.03
CA TYR A 140 14.79 1.55 11.79
C TYR A 140 13.61 2.34 12.40
N PHE A 141 12.38 2.19 11.86
CA PHE A 141 11.17 2.85 12.38
C PHE A 141 10.67 2.22 13.68
N TYR A 142 10.77 0.89 13.85
CA TYR A 142 10.23 0.18 15.02
C TYR A 142 10.96 0.49 16.35
N ARG A 143 12.06 1.26 16.32
CA ARG A 143 12.94 1.51 17.48
C ARG A 143 12.87 2.92 18.07
N LYS A 144 12.08 3.85 17.51
CA LYS A 144 11.99 5.24 17.99
C LYS A 144 10.60 5.60 18.50
N ASP A 145 10.55 6.40 19.56
CA ASP A 145 9.32 6.99 20.07
C ASP A 145 8.67 7.86 18.98
N TYR A 146 7.44 7.50 18.64
CA TYR A 146 6.63 7.96 17.50
C TYR A 146 6.30 9.46 17.43
N LYS A 147 6.80 10.31 18.31
CA LYS A 147 6.29 11.69 18.46
C LYS A 147 6.86 12.72 17.48
N ASP A 148 7.94 12.44 16.75
CA ASP A 148 8.68 13.44 15.97
C ASP A 148 9.06 13.02 14.52
N LEU A 149 8.29 12.14 13.87
CA LEU A 149 8.66 11.60 12.54
C LEU A 149 8.62 12.64 11.40
N ASP A 150 7.65 13.57 11.41
CA ASP A 150 7.48 14.59 10.35
C ASP A 150 8.67 15.55 10.24
N ASP A 151 9.33 15.83 11.36
CA ASP A 151 10.48 16.69 11.34
C ASP A 151 11.71 15.91 10.88
N GLU A 152 11.85 14.62 11.18
CA GLU A 152 13.11 13.86 10.97
C GLU A 152 13.31 13.25 9.57
N TYR A 153 12.23 13.03 8.82
CA TYR A 153 12.28 12.26 7.56
C TYR A 153 11.58 12.97 6.40
N PHE A 154 11.98 12.62 5.17
CA PHE A 154 11.32 13.08 3.96
C PHE A 154 11.25 11.97 2.89
N LEU A 155 10.29 12.13 1.99
CA LEU A 155 10.03 11.19 0.91
C LEU A 155 10.88 11.56 -0.32
N GLN A 156 11.53 10.57 -0.91
CA GLN A 156 12.17 10.72 -2.21
C GLN A 156 11.56 9.73 -3.20
N TRP A 157 10.87 10.29 -4.21
CA TRP A 157 10.43 9.57 -5.39
C TRP A 157 11.64 9.14 -6.24
N LEU A 158 11.62 7.90 -6.73
CA LEU A 158 12.69 7.30 -7.54
C LEU A 158 12.38 7.34 -9.04
#